data_AF-A0A401FKL1-F1
#
_entry.id   AF-A0A401FKL1-F1
#
_cell.length_a   1.000
_cell.length_b   1.000
_cell.length_c   1.000
_cell.angle_alpha   90.00
_cell.angle_beta   90.00
_cell.angle_gamma   90.00
#
_symmetry.space_group_name_H-M   'P 1'
#
loop_
_entity.id
_entity.type
_entity.pdbx_description
1 polymer ?
#
loop_
_entity_poly.entity_id
_entity_poly.type
_entity_poly.pdbx_seq_one_letter_code
_entity_poly.pdbx_strand_id
1 'polypeptide(L)'
;MLTFEYQLAPFLKNADDTEDWVKELLYSAIYQLEYLDRVPKRAIFDETIKIAKRNGHDGIRRMVTGVLHAIDRKGLVDPSKIKNRSERISIETSVPVWLVKTLDDQLGKDKTESILRSINHPAKQSIRINQTAELTKDEIIAQLEEEGFKVSDSLVATSGLILQGKLAINSQLFKDGVITIQDESAMLPVESMTINGDDQVLDACSAPGGKTTQIAEHLTSGMVTALDIHDKKLRVVKRNAQEWDWLIK
;
A
#
# COMPACT_ATOMS: atom_id res chain seq x y z
N MET A 1 0.21 6.69 14.45
CA MET A 1 1.47 6.57 13.70
C MET A 1 2.60 6.92 14.65
N LEU A 2 3.53 5.99 14.94
CA LEU A 2 4.49 6.16 16.04
C LEU A 2 5.38 7.39 15.89
N THR A 3 5.76 7.74 14.66
CA THR A 3 6.55 8.95 14.37
C THR A 3 5.83 10.22 14.84
N PHE A 4 4.56 10.38 14.45
CA PHE A 4 3.77 11.57 14.79
C PHE A 4 3.36 11.62 16.25
N GLU A 5 3.10 10.46 16.87
CA GLU A 5 2.89 10.36 18.31
C GLU A 5 4.10 10.89 19.08
N TYR A 6 5.30 10.42 18.73
CA TYR A 6 6.55 10.86 19.34
C TYR A 6 6.81 12.36 19.12
N GLN A 7 6.59 12.84 17.90
CA GLN A 7 6.79 14.25 17.54
C GLN A 7 5.79 15.19 18.20
N LEU A 8 4.54 14.77 18.38
CA LEU A 8 3.47 15.57 18.95
C LEU A 8 3.52 15.62 20.48
N ALA A 9 4.03 14.57 21.13
CA ALA A 9 4.00 14.42 22.59
C ALA A 9 4.46 15.66 23.39
N PRO A 10 5.54 16.39 23.04
CA PRO A 10 5.98 17.55 23.81
C PRO A 10 5.06 18.78 23.70
N PHE A 11 4.11 18.77 22.76
CA PHE A 11 3.17 19.86 22.53
C PHE A 11 1.83 19.64 23.26
N LEU A 12 1.57 18.43 23.74
CA LEU A 12 0.39 18.08 24.51
C LEU A 12 0.76 17.93 25.98
N LYS A 13 0.11 18.70 26.87
CA LYS A 13 0.36 18.59 28.32
C LYS A 13 -0.15 17.26 28.90
N ASN A 14 -1.31 16.81 28.43
CA ASN A 14 -1.93 15.53 28.78
C ASN A 14 -2.36 14.82 27.48
N ALA A 15 -1.44 14.07 26.88
CA ALA A 15 -1.74 13.37 25.64
C ALA A 15 -2.89 12.35 25.80
N ASP A 16 -2.97 11.68 26.96
CA ASP A 16 -3.99 10.66 27.23
C ASP A 16 -5.40 11.26 27.39
N ASP A 17 -5.50 12.48 27.92
CA ASP A 17 -6.78 13.19 28.09
C ASP A 17 -7.26 13.87 26.80
N THR A 18 -6.41 13.92 25.77
CA THR A 18 -6.76 14.52 24.47
C THR A 18 -7.62 13.54 23.67
N GLU A 19 -8.77 14.00 23.19
CA GLU A 19 -9.66 13.19 22.34
C GLU A 19 -8.94 12.68 21.08
N ASP A 20 -9.18 11.41 20.71
CA ASP A 20 -8.43 10.75 19.64
C ASP A 20 -8.61 11.43 18.28
N TRP A 21 -9.81 11.94 17.96
CA TRP A 21 -10.02 12.67 16.71
C TRP A 21 -9.19 13.96 16.64
N VAL A 22 -8.86 14.59 17.78
CA VAL A 22 -8.00 15.76 17.83
C VAL A 22 -6.54 15.38 17.58
N LYS A 23 -6.10 14.23 18.11
CA LYS A 23 -4.78 13.66 17.79
C LYS A 23 -4.67 13.38 16.30
N GLU A 24 -5.65 12.71 15.71
CA GLU A 24 -5.69 12.41 14.27
C GLU A 24 -5.69 13.67 13.40
N LEU A 25 -6.42 14.71 13.83
CA LEU A 25 -6.40 16.00 13.17
C LEU A 25 -5.00 16.65 13.20
N LEU A 26 -4.30 16.58 14.35
CA LEU A 26 -2.94 17.10 14.48
C LEU A 26 -1.93 16.24 13.71
N TYR A 27 -2.08 14.91 13.67
CA TYR A 27 -1.26 14.02 12.85
C TYR A 27 -1.42 14.33 11.37
N SER A 28 -2.66 14.58 10.92
CA SER A 28 -2.91 15.03 9.55
C SER A 28 -2.23 16.37 9.24
N ALA A 29 -2.26 17.32 10.18
CA ALA A 29 -1.58 18.60 10.00
C ALA A 29 -0.04 18.42 9.94
N ILE A 30 0.53 17.60 10.83
CA ILE A 30 1.97 17.26 10.80
C ILE A 30 2.34 16.59 9.48
N TYR A 31 1.54 15.62 9.02
CA TYR A 31 1.78 14.96 7.75
C TYR A 31 1.80 15.94 6.57
N GLN A 32 0.83 16.87 6.53
CA GLN A 32 0.80 17.91 5.49
C GLN A 32 2.00 18.85 5.56
N LEU A 33 2.49 19.18 6.75
CA LEU A 33 3.66 20.06 6.93
C LEU A 33 4.97 19.38 6.50
N GLU A 34 5.12 18.09 6.79
CA GLU A 34 6.38 17.36 6.57
C GLU A 34 6.48 16.71 5.19
N TYR A 35 5.36 16.27 4.60
CA TYR A 35 5.37 15.42 3.41
C TYR A 35 4.67 16.00 2.18
N LEU A 36 3.91 17.11 2.31
CA LEU A 36 3.16 17.68 1.19
C LEU A 36 3.66 19.07 0.78
N ASP A 37 4.65 19.09 -0.11
CA ASP A 37 5.29 20.33 -0.62
C ASP A 37 4.32 21.31 -1.31
N ARG A 38 3.17 20.82 -1.80
CA ARG A 38 2.22 21.62 -2.58
C ARG A 38 1.18 22.35 -1.74
N VAL A 39 1.09 22.06 -0.43
CA VAL A 39 0.06 22.65 0.44
C VAL A 39 0.68 23.79 1.25
N PRO A 40 0.25 25.06 1.07
CA PRO A 40 0.80 26.16 1.84
C PRO A 40 0.52 26.00 3.34
N LYS A 41 1.54 26.23 4.18
CA LYS A 41 1.43 26.18 5.65
C LYS A 41 0.20 26.90 6.20
N ARG A 42 -0.10 28.10 5.67
CA ARG A 42 -1.26 28.90 6.10
C ARG A 42 -2.58 28.17 5.86
N ALA A 43 -2.73 27.48 4.73
CA ALA A 43 -3.92 26.71 4.42
C ALA A 43 -4.07 25.51 5.37
N ILE A 44 -2.97 24.80 5.67
CA ILE A 44 -2.96 23.70 6.64
C ILE A 44 -3.47 24.21 7.99
N PHE A 45 -2.96 25.34 8.47
CA PHE A 45 -3.35 25.92 9.75
C PHE A 45 -4.83 26.34 9.75
N ASP A 46 -5.25 27.07 8.74
CA ASP A 46 -6.62 27.59 8.64
C ASP A 46 -7.64 26.44 8.59
N GLU A 47 -7.42 25.41 7.77
CA GLU A 47 -8.33 24.25 7.67
C GLU A 47 -8.33 23.41 8.95
N THR A 48 -7.16 23.15 9.54
CA THR A 48 -7.07 22.40 10.80
C THR A 48 -7.84 23.10 11.93
N ILE A 49 -7.71 24.42 12.04
CA ILE A 49 -8.42 25.23 13.05
C ILE A 49 -9.93 25.27 12.76
N LYS A 50 -10.35 25.34 11.49
CA LYS A 50 -11.77 25.27 11.11
C LYS A 50 -12.40 23.94 11.50
N ILE A 51 -11.72 22.81 11.25
CA ILE A 51 -12.20 21.48 11.64
C ILE A 51 -12.32 21.41 13.17
N ALA A 52 -11.31 21.85 13.91
CA ALA A 52 -11.36 21.90 15.37
C ALA A 52 -12.51 22.76 15.91
N LYS A 53 -12.80 23.90 15.27
CA LYS A 53 -13.94 24.77 15.61
C LYS A 53 -15.29 24.11 15.32
N ARG A 54 -15.38 23.35 14.23
CA ARG A 54 -16.64 22.70 13.81
C ARG A 54 -16.98 21.50 14.67
N ASN A 55 -15.98 20.69 15.02
CA ASN A 55 -16.18 19.39 15.66
C ASN A 55 -16.01 19.43 17.19
N GLY A 56 -15.37 20.47 17.72
CA GLY A 56 -15.10 20.63 19.15
C GLY A 56 -15.66 21.92 19.74
N HIS A 57 -15.48 22.09 21.05
CA HIS A 57 -15.78 23.34 21.73
C HIS A 57 -14.63 24.36 21.60
N ASP A 58 -14.85 25.60 22.05
CA ASP A 58 -13.88 26.69 21.89
C ASP A 58 -12.47 26.37 22.47
N GLY A 59 -12.44 25.68 23.61
CA GLY A 59 -11.21 25.16 24.20
C GLY A 59 -10.38 24.27 23.26
N ILE A 60 -10.99 23.34 22.53
CA ILE A 60 -10.29 22.47 21.56
C ILE A 60 -9.72 23.29 20.42
N ARG A 61 -10.53 24.21 19.86
CA ARG A 61 -10.06 25.15 18.83
C ARG A 61 -8.80 25.89 19.28
N ARG A 62 -8.84 26.49 20.48
CA ARG A 62 -7.71 27.25 21.04
C ARG A 62 -6.49 26.37 21.30
N MET A 63 -6.71 25.14 21.78
CA MET A 63 -5.64 24.16 21.98
C MET A 63 -4.96 23.82 20.66
N VAL A 64 -5.73 23.43 19.63
CA VAL A 64 -5.21 23.09 18.30
C VAL A 64 -4.42 24.27 17.71
N THR A 65 -4.99 25.48 17.74
CA THR A 65 -4.27 26.69 17.31
C THR A 65 -2.96 26.88 18.07
N GLY A 66 -2.98 26.71 19.39
CA GLY A 66 -1.79 26.82 20.24
C GLY A 66 -0.71 25.79 19.91
N VAL A 67 -1.10 24.53 19.70
CA VAL A 67 -0.21 23.43 19.33
C VAL A 67 0.44 23.69 17.97
N LEU A 68 -0.34 24.04 16.94
CA LEU A 68 0.19 24.34 15.61
C LEU A 68 1.21 25.48 15.64
N HIS A 69 0.92 26.57 16.35
CA HIS A 69 1.88 27.66 16.49
C HIS A 69 3.09 27.29 17.36
N ALA A 70 2.95 26.37 18.31
CA ALA A 70 4.08 25.87 19.08
C ALA A 70 5.00 25.00 18.21
N ILE A 71 4.43 24.13 17.36
CA ILE A 71 5.15 23.36 16.35
C ILE A 71 5.90 24.30 15.41
N ASP A 72 5.23 25.33 14.87
CA ASP A 72 5.86 26.29 13.95
C ASP A 72 7.05 27.02 14.56
N ARG A 73 6.98 27.36 15.86
CA ARG A 73 8.06 28.07 16.55
C ARG A 73 9.22 27.17 16.97
N LYS A 74 8.93 25.95 17.42
CA LYS A 74 9.94 25.05 18.03
C LYS A 74 10.51 24.03 17.04
N GLY A 75 9.79 23.75 15.96
CA GLY A 75 10.01 22.58 15.11
C GLY A 75 9.56 21.29 15.79
N LEU A 76 9.36 20.23 15.00
CA LEU A 76 9.06 18.90 15.52
C LEU A 76 10.30 18.27 16.16
N VAL A 77 10.08 17.31 17.06
CA VAL A 77 11.20 16.56 17.65
C VAL A 77 11.80 15.64 16.61
N ASP A 78 13.11 15.73 16.45
CA ASP A 78 13.87 14.85 15.56
C ASP A 78 14.05 13.45 16.18
N PRO A 79 13.46 12.38 15.60
CA PRO A 79 13.60 11.01 16.10
C PRO A 79 15.05 10.50 16.04
N SER A 80 15.91 11.06 15.19
CA SER A 80 17.30 10.60 15.02
C SER A 80 18.13 10.71 16.31
N LYS A 81 17.68 11.58 17.24
CA LYS A 81 18.30 11.83 18.55
C LYS A 81 18.04 10.73 19.58
N ILE A 82 17.16 9.77 19.29
CA ILE A 82 16.90 8.62 20.17
C ILE A 82 18.18 7.74 20.24
N LYS A 83 18.67 7.50 21.46
CA LYS A 83 19.93 6.76 21.69
C LYS A 83 19.79 5.25 21.45
N ASN A 84 18.68 4.66 21.88
CA ASN A 84 18.43 3.25 21.67
C ASN A 84 18.08 3.02 20.19
N ARG A 85 18.89 2.22 19.49
CA ARG A 85 18.70 1.97 18.06
C ARG A 85 17.31 1.40 17.75
N SER A 86 16.87 0.37 18.45
CA SER A 86 15.61 -0.30 18.15
C SER A 86 14.41 0.62 18.37
N GLU A 87 14.46 1.46 19.41
CA GLU A 87 13.47 2.52 19.62
C GLU A 87 13.53 3.59 18.53
N ARG A 88 14.73 4.05 18.15
CA ARG A 88 14.90 5.02 17.07
C ARG A 88 14.31 4.52 15.76
N ILE A 89 14.69 3.32 15.33
CA ILE A 89 14.17 2.72 14.09
C ILE A 89 12.66 2.50 14.18
N SER A 90 12.16 2.08 15.34
CA SER A 90 10.72 1.92 15.59
C SER A 90 9.96 3.23 15.33
N ILE A 91 10.44 4.35 15.88
CA ILE A 91 9.83 5.66 15.69
C ILE A 91 10.04 6.18 14.26
N GLU A 92 11.24 6.08 13.69
CA GLU A 92 11.53 6.58 12.33
C GLU A 92 10.74 5.86 11.24
N THR A 93 10.48 4.57 11.42
CA THR A 93 9.80 3.73 10.40
C THR A 93 8.34 3.44 10.73
N SER A 94 7.83 4.01 11.83
CA SER A 94 6.47 3.75 12.34
C SER A 94 6.15 2.25 12.52
N VAL A 95 7.15 1.47 12.97
CA VAL A 95 7.02 0.03 13.22
C VAL A 95 7.17 -0.29 14.70
N PRO A 96 6.32 -1.12 15.33
CA PRO A 96 6.45 -1.46 16.75
C PRO A 96 7.82 -2.03 17.11
N VAL A 97 8.38 -1.59 18.26
CA VAL A 97 9.72 -1.97 18.70
C VAL A 97 9.92 -3.49 18.83
N TRP A 98 8.87 -4.24 19.16
CA TRP A 98 8.95 -5.71 19.24
C TRP A 98 9.24 -6.34 17.87
N LEU A 99 8.68 -5.78 16.78
CA LEU A 99 8.89 -6.27 15.43
C LEU A 99 10.29 -5.89 14.93
N VAL A 100 10.78 -4.69 15.27
CA VAL A 100 12.17 -4.29 15.00
C VAL A 100 13.14 -5.29 15.63
N LYS A 101 12.94 -5.63 16.92
CA LYS A 101 13.79 -6.62 17.63
C LYS A 101 13.70 -8.01 17.00
N THR A 102 12.49 -8.45 16.66
CA THR A 102 12.26 -9.76 16.02
C THR A 102 13.01 -9.86 14.69
N LEU A 103 12.96 -8.82 13.85
CA LEU A 103 13.67 -8.79 12.58
C LEU A 103 15.19 -8.66 12.77
N ASP A 104 15.64 -7.86 13.74
CA ASP A 104 17.06 -7.76 14.09
C ASP A 104 17.62 -9.16 14.45
N ASP A 105 16.86 -9.96 15.21
CA ASP A 105 17.23 -11.33 15.62
C ASP A 105 17.23 -12.32 14.43
N GLN A 106 16.28 -12.18 13.49
CA GLN A 106 16.12 -13.11 12.36
C GLN A 106 17.02 -12.80 11.16
N LEU A 107 17.23 -11.52 10.87
CA LEU A 107 17.82 -11.04 9.61
C LEU A 107 19.07 -10.17 9.82
N GLY A 108 19.37 -9.81 11.06
CA GLY A 108 20.44 -8.86 11.38
C GLY A 108 20.01 -7.41 11.22
N LYS A 109 20.77 -6.52 11.85
CA LYS A 109 20.45 -5.10 12.00
C LYS A 109 20.36 -4.34 10.70
N ASP A 110 21.34 -4.53 9.81
CA ASP A 110 21.43 -3.77 8.56
C ASP A 110 20.31 -4.15 7.59
N LYS A 111 20.00 -5.45 7.49
CA LYS A 111 18.90 -5.95 6.66
C LYS A 111 17.54 -5.49 7.19
N THR A 112 17.35 -5.53 8.50
CA THR A 112 16.15 -5.03 9.16
C THR A 112 15.90 -3.57 8.83
N GLU A 113 16.92 -2.71 8.98
CA GLU A 113 16.79 -1.30 8.67
C GLU A 113 16.49 -1.05 7.19
N SER A 114 17.15 -1.78 6.28
CA SER A 114 16.86 -1.71 4.85
C SER A 114 15.40 -2.08 4.53
N ILE A 115 14.87 -3.14 5.15
CA ILE A 115 13.47 -3.57 4.98
C ILE A 115 12.52 -2.51 5.52
N LEU A 116 12.72 -2.06 6.76
CA LEU A 116 11.81 -1.12 7.43
C LEU A 116 11.79 0.27 6.78
N ARG A 117 12.90 0.69 6.17
CA ARG A 117 12.91 1.88 5.32
C ARG A 117 12.19 1.64 4.00
N SER A 118 12.31 0.45 3.41
CA SER A 118 11.65 0.11 2.13
C SER A 118 10.12 0.12 2.20
N ILE A 119 9.53 -0.37 3.31
CA ILE A 119 8.06 -0.45 3.47
C ILE A 119 7.39 0.92 3.61
N ASN A 120 8.16 1.98 3.89
CA ASN A 120 7.67 3.35 3.97
C ASN A 120 7.71 4.09 2.62
N HIS A 121 8.24 3.46 1.57
CA HIS A 121 8.11 3.99 0.22
C HIS A 121 6.78 3.55 -0.40
N PRO A 122 6.17 4.39 -1.26
CA PRO A 122 4.98 4.00 -2.01
C PRO A 122 5.21 2.70 -2.78
N ALA A 123 4.26 1.78 -2.70
CA ALA A 123 4.31 0.53 -3.43
C ALA A 123 4.37 0.79 -4.95
N LYS A 124 5.16 -0.02 -5.65
CA LYS A 124 5.16 -0.03 -7.12
C LYS A 124 3.79 -0.48 -7.63
N GLN A 125 3.37 0.04 -8.78
CA GLN A 125 2.19 -0.48 -9.47
C GLN A 125 2.61 -1.62 -10.39
N SER A 126 2.66 -2.84 -9.86
CA SER A 126 2.90 -4.01 -10.68
C SER A 126 1.61 -4.57 -11.27
N ILE A 127 1.73 -5.05 -12.50
CA ILE A 127 0.65 -5.69 -13.25
C ILE A 127 1.15 -7.03 -13.82
N ARG A 128 0.25 -8.00 -13.92
CA ARG A 128 0.45 -9.27 -14.63
C ARG A 128 -0.16 -9.15 -16.02
N ILE A 129 0.60 -9.54 -17.05
CA ILE A 129 0.07 -9.79 -18.39
C ILE A 129 -0.71 -11.10 -18.38
N ASN A 130 -1.94 -11.08 -18.88
CA ASN A 130 -2.74 -12.28 -19.08
C ASN A 130 -2.16 -13.11 -20.24
N GLN A 131 -1.76 -14.35 -19.98
CA GLN A 131 -1.13 -15.20 -20.99
C GLN A 131 -2.07 -15.64 -22.13
N THR A 132 -3.39 -15.55 -21.94
CA THR A 132 -4.35 -15.89 -23.01
C THR A 132 -4.70 -14.69 -23.88
N ALA A 133 -4.14 -13.50 -23.62
CA ALA A 133 -4.32 -12.35 -24.49
C ALA A 133 -3.67 -12.60 -25.85
N GLU A 134 -4.31 -12.11 -26.92
CA GLU A 134 -3.78 -12.22 -28.29
C GLU A 134 -2.58 -11.31 -28.54
N LEU A 135 -2.39 -10.29 -27.69
CA LEU A 135 -1.32 -9.31 -27.81
C LEU A 135 0.01 -9.84 -27.24
N THR A 136 1.09 -9.56 -27.96
CA THR A 136 2.45 -9.79 -27.47
C THR A 136 2.82 -8.80 -26.36
N LYS A 137 3.82 -9.16 -25.57
CA LYS A 137 4.35 -8.29 -24.50
C LYS A 137 4.80 -6.92 -25.04
N ASP A 138 5.46 -6.89 -26.20
CA ASP A 138 5.93 -5.64 -26.80
C ASP A 138 4.77 -4.74 -27.27
N GLU A 139 3.71 -5.33 -27.82
CA GLU A 139 2.48 -4.59 -28.19
C GLU A 139 1.78 -4.02 -26.95
N ILE A 140 1.72 -4.80 -25.86
CA ILE A 140 1.16 -4.34 -24.58
C ILE A 140 1.95 -3.16 -24.02
N ILE A 141 3.29 -3.25 -24.04
CA ILE A 141 4.17 -2.16 -23.59
C ILE A 141 3.93 -0.92 -24.44
N ALA A 142 3.91 -1.04 -25.77
CA ALA A 142 3.70 0.08 -26.68
C ALA A 142 2.35 0.79 -26.42
N GLN A 143 1.26 0.04 -26.26
CA GLN A 143 -0.05 0.61 -25.96
C GLN A 143 -0.09 1.33 -24.60
N LEU A 144 0.56 0.77 -23.57
CA LEU A 144 0.68 1.43 -22.26
C LEU A 144 1.49 2.72 -22.35
N GLU A 145 2.55 2.75 -23.15
CA GLU A 145 3.34 3.96 -23.37
C GLU A 145 2.56 5.02 -24.15
N GLU A 146 1.75 4.63 -25.13
CA GLU A 146 0.82 5.53 -25.83
C GLU A 146 -0.24 6.13 -24.88
N GLU A 147 -0.72 5.33 -23.91
CA GLU A 147 -1.57 5.80 -22.81
C GLU A 147 -0.82 6.70 -21.81
N GLY A 148 0.49 6.90 -21.97
CA GLY A 148 1.33 7.79 -21.17
C GLY A 148 1.83 7.19 -19.85
N PHE A 149 1.89 5.85 -19.76
CA PHE A 149 2.62 5.17 -18.69
C PHE A 149 4.12 5.13 -18.99
N LYS A 150 4.94 5.08 -17.94
CA LYS A 150 6.31 4.56 -18.07
C LYS A 150 6.28 3.10 -17.65
N VAL A 151 6.81 2.24 -18.51
CA VAL A 151 6.74 0.79 -18.32
C VAL A 151 8.16 0.25 -18.14
N SER A 152 8.31 -0.71 -17.24
CA SER A 152 9.55 -1.46 -17.06
C SER A 152 9.23 -2.90 -16.69
N ASP A 153 10.11 -3.83 -17.03
CA ASP A 153 9.93 -5.23 -16.65
C ASP A 153 9.95 -5.42 -15.14
N SER A 154 9.18 -6.40 -14.67
CA SER A 154 9.39 -6.97 -13.34
C SER A 154 10.78 -7.57 -13.24
N LEU A 155 11.40 -7.43 -12.06
CA LEU A 155 12.72 -8.01 -11.80
C LEU A 155 12.65 -9.50 -11.43
N VAL A 156 11.45 -10.01 -11.13
CA VAL A 156 11.28 -11.33 -10.54
C VAL A 156 10.20 -12.17 -11.23
N ALA A 157 9.13 -11.54 -11.75
CA ALA A 157 8.02 -12.25 -12.37
C ALA A 157 8.09 -12.13 -13.90
N THR A 158 8.03 -13.26 -14.59
CA THR A 158 8.21 -13.34 -16.04
C THR A 158 7.10 -12.61 -16.80
N SER A 159 5.88 -12.72 -16.26
CA SER A 159 4.66 -12.09 -16.78
C SER A 159 4.39 -10.70 -16.20
N GLY A 160 5.30 -10.18 -15.35
CA GLY A 160 5.11 -8.93 -14.62
C GLY A 160 5.68 -7.71 -15.33
N LEU A 161 4.95 -6.59 -15.27
CA LEU A 161 5.44 -5.25 -15.61
C LEU A 161 5.22 -4.28 -14.44
N ILE A 162 6.03 -3.22 -14.38
CA ILE A 162 5.92 -2.11 -13.43
C ILE A 162 5.53 -0.84 -14.17
N LEU A 163 4.41 -0.24 -13.74
CA LEU A 163 3.91 1.01 -14.27
C LEU A 163 4.25 2.19 -13.35
N GLN A 164 4.60 3.32 -13.95
CA GLN A 164 4.76 4.60 -13.26
C GLN A 164 3.95 5.72 -13.91
N GLY A 165 3.61 6.73 -13.11
CA GLY A 165 2.84 7.90 -13.56
C GLY A 165 1.37 7.76 -13.18
N LYS A 166 0.55 7.26 -14.11
CA LYS A 166 -0.90 7.10 -13.93
C LYS A 166 -1.22 5.87 -13.08
N LEU A 167 -2.47 5.76 -12.61
CA LEU A 167 -2.96 4.54 -11.96
C LEU A 167 -3.25 3.47 -13.02
N ALA A 168 -2.73 2.26 -12.83
CA ALA A 168 -2.92 1.12 -13.73
C ALA A 168 -4.40 0.83 -14.06
N ILE A 169 -5.32 1.02 -13.11
CA ILE A 169 -6.77 0.83 -13.31
C ILE A 169 -7.38 1.71 -14.41
N ASN A 170 -6.69 2.79 -14.80
CA ASN A 170 -7.17 3.72 -15.81
C ASN A 170 -6.81 3.27 -17.24
N SER A 171 -5.93 2.26 -17.38
CA SER A 171 -5.55 1.71 -18.68
C SER A 171 -6.71 1.02 -19.37
N GLN A 172 -6.76 1.09 -20.70
CA GLN A 172 -7.74 0.33 -21.47
C GLN A 172 -7.45 -1.17 -21.41
N LEU A 173 -6.17 -1.56 -21.45
CA LEU A 173 -5.75 -2.97 -21.31
C LEU A 173 -6.21 -3.60 -19.98
N PHE A 174 -6.30 -2.82 -18.90
CA PHE A 174 -6.83 -3.30 -17.63
C PHE A 174 -8.34 -3.56 -17.73
N LYS A 175 -9.08 -2.68 -18.38
CA LYS A 175 -10.53 -2.82 -18.56
C LYS A 175 -10.87 -3.98 -19.49
N ASP A 176 -10.01 -4.25 -20.46
CA ASP A 176 -10.18 -5.32 -21.44
C ASP A 176 -9.69 -6.68 -20.91
N GLY A 177 -9.14 -6.75 -19.68
CA GLY A 177 -8.67 -8.01 -19.08
C GLY A 177 -7.35 -8.53 -19.65
N VAL A 178 -6.66 -7.74 -20.47
CA VAL A 178 -5.33 -8.06 -21.01
C VAL A 178 -4.27 -7.99 -19.91
N ILE A 179 -4.47 -7.12 -18.92
CA ILE A 179 -3.60 -7.00 -17.74
C ILE A 179 -4.41 -6.99 -16.45
N THR A 180 -3.81 -7.50 -15.37
CA THR A 180 -4.39 -7.49 -14.02
C THR A 180 -3.43 -6.83 -13.05
N ILE A 181 -3.93 -6.10 -12.04
CA ILE A 181 -3.08 -5.59 -10.95
C ILE A 181 -2.76 -6.73 -9.99
N GLN A 182 -1.48 -7.05 -9.85
CA GLN A 182 -0.99 -8.08 -8.95
C GLN A 182 0.46 -7.77 -8.57
N ASP A 183 0.81 -7.95 -7.30
CA ASP A 183 2.19 -7.80 -6.81
C ASP A 183 3.14 -8.79 -7.50
N GLU A 184 4.37 -8.37 -7.82
CA GLU A 184 5.39 -9.23 -8.44
C GLU A 184 5.57 -10.55 -7.65
N SER A 185 5.65 -10.48 -6.32
CA SER A 185 5.84 -11.65 -5.46
C SER A 185 4.61 -12.56 -5.43
N ALA A 186 3.42 -12.03 -5.72
CA ALA A 186 2.19 -12.80 -5.77
C ALA A 186 2.05 -13.61 -7.06
N MET A 187 2.85 -13.33 -8.10
CA MET A 187 2.91 -14.08 -9.35
C MET A 187 3.77 -15.33 -9.22
N LEU A 188 4.86 -15.26 -8.44
CA LEU A 188 5.89 -16.29 -8.34
C LEU A 188 5.38 -17.69 -7.93
N PRO A 189 4.42 -17.84 -7.00
CA PRO A 189 3.93 -19.16 -6.62
C PRO A 189 3.38 -19.93 -7.81
N VAL A 190 2.59 -19.28 -8.68
CA VAL A 190 2.01 -19.95 -9.86
C VAL A 190 3.07 -20.16 -10.93
N GLU A 191 3.99 -19.21 -11.15
CA GLU A 191 5.12 -19.39 -12.07
C GLU A 191 6.05 -20.54 -11.63
N SER A 192 6.09 -20.87 -10.34
CA SER A 192 6.86 -22.01 -9.81
C SER A 192 6.15 -23.37 -9.91
N MET A 193 4.85 -23.38 -10.23
CA MET A 193 4.08 -24.62 -10.39
C MET A 193 4.22 -25.15 -11.82
N THR A 194 4.18 -26.46 -11.98
CA THR A 194 3.96 -27.10 -13.29
C THR A 194 2.47 -27.39 -13.40
N ILE A 195 1.75 -26.57 -14.17
CA ILE A 195 0.31 -26.73 -14.41
C ILE A 195 0.12 -27.21 -15.85
N ASN A 196 -0.53 -28.36 -16.01
CA ASN A 196 -0.98 -28.88 -17.30
C ASN A 196 -2.41 -28.42 -17.58
N GLY A 197 -2.75 -28.33 -18.88
CA GLY A 197 -4.03 -27.80 -19.32
C GLY A 197 -5.27 -28.55 -18.79
N ASP A 198 -5.13 -29.80 -18.40
CA ASP A 198 -6.18 -30.70 -17.91
C ASP A 198 -6.21 -30.87 -16.37
N ASP A 199 -5.33 -30.17 -15.65
CA ASP A 199 -5.20 -30.31 -14.20
C ASP A 199 -6.46 -29.83 -13.43
N GLN A 200 -6.71 -30.47 -12.29
CA GLN A 200 -7.68 -30.01 -11.29
C GLN A 200 -6.94 -29.37 -10.13
N VAL A 201 -7.05 -28.04 -10.01
CA VAL A 201 -6.28 -27.25 -9.05
C VAL A 201 -7.19 -26.73 -7.94
N LEU A 202 -6.73 -26.75 -6.70
CA LEU A 202 -7.43 -26.17 -5.56
C LEU A 202 -6.69 -24.91 -5.09
N ASP A 203 -7.36 -23.75 -5.17
CA ASP A 203 -6.94 -22.53 -4.50
C ASP A 203 -7.74 -22.35 -3.21
N ALA A 204 -7.18 -22.80 -2.09
CA ALA A 204 -7.88 -22.87 -0.81
C ALA A 204 -8.09 -21.49 -0.12
N CYS A 205 -7.38 -20.46 -0.57
CA CYS A 205 -7.41 -19.10 -0.02
C CYS A 205 -7.44 -18.08 -1.16
N SER A 206 -8.44 -18.21 -2.01
CA SER A 206 -8.46 -17.61 -3.34
C SER A 206 -8.62 -16.10 -3.32
N ALA A 207 -9.34 -15.50 -2.37
CA ALA A 207 -9.71 -14.10 -2.50
C ALA A 207 -8.51 -13.14 -2.27
N PRO A 208 -8.32 -12.11 -3.11
CA PRO A 208 -9.28 -11.57 -4.09
C PRO A 208 -9.30 -12.24 -5.48
N GLY A 209 -8.47 -13.25 -5.74
CA GLY A 209 -8.55 -14.10 -6.94
C GLY A 209 -7.35 -14.03 -7.87
N GLY A 210 -6.33 -13.21 -7.58
CA GLY A 210 -5.23 -12.96 -8.51
C GLY A 210 -4.45 -14.23 -8.90
N LYS A 211 -4.18 -15.12 -7.93
CA LYS A 211 -3.53 -16.41 -8.22
C LYS A 211 -4.49 -17.38 -8.89
N THR A 212 -5.76 -17.40 -8.49
CA THR A 212 -6.80 -18.22 -9.10
C THR A 212 -6.91 -17.96 -10.60
N THR A 213 -6.97 -16.69 -11.02
CA THR A 213 -7.02 -16.33 -12.45
C THR A 213 -5.70 -16.65 -13.14
N GLN A 214 -4.55 -16.47 -12.46
CA GLN A 214 -3.25 -16.85 -13.02
C GLN A 214 -3.14 -18.36 -13.26
N ILE A 215 -3.68 -19.19 -12.37
CA ILE A 215 -3.74 -20.65 -12.58
C ILE A 215 -4.65 -20.95 -13.77
N ALA A 216 -5.82 -20.30 -13.84
CA ALA A 216 -6.78 -20.50 -14.92
C ALA A 216 -6.20 -20.15 -16.30
N GLU A 217 -5.28 -19.18 -16.41
CA GLU A 217 -4.53 -18.86 -17.63
C GLU A 217 -3.77 -20.05 -18.22
N HIS A 218 -3.40 -21.04 -17.39
CA HIS A 218 -2.68 -22.24 -17.82
C HIS A 218 -3.58 -23.43 -18.14
N LEU A 219 -4.90 -23.33 -17.87
CA LEU A 219 -5.84 -24.43 -18.05
C LEU A 219 -6.58 -24.34 -19.39
N THR A 220 -6.77 -25.48 -20.05
CA THR A 220 -7.52 -25.60 -21.32
C THR A 220 -8.79 -26.44 -21.16
N SER A 221 -8.73 -27.51 -20.37
CA SER A 221 -9.86 -28.42 -20.08
C SER A 221 -9.98 -28.78 -18.59
N GLY A 222 -8.96 -28.41 -17.80
CA GLY A 222 -8.93 -28.53 -16.35
C GLY A 222 -9.83 -27.52 -15.65
N MET A 223 -9.70 -27.42 -14.34
CA MET A 223 -10.51 -26.47 -13.55
C MET A 223 -9.81 -26.05 -12.26
N VAL A 224 -9.96 -24.78 -11.88
CA VAL A 224 -9.56 -24.29 -10.54
C VAL A 224 -10.78 -24.26 -9.63
N THR A 225 -10.73 -24.95 -8.49
CA THR A 225 -11.71 -24.78 -7.41
C THR A 225 -11.19 -23.69 -6.47
N ALA A 226 -11.96 -22.62 -6.30
CA ALA A 226 -11.57 -21.44 -5.52
C ALA A 226 -12.37 -21.34 -4.22
N LEU A 227 -11.69 -21.48 -3.08
CA LEU A 227 -12.29 -21.41 -1.75
C LEU A 227 -11.80 -20.16 -1.01
N ASP A 228 -12.64 -19.58 -0.17
CA ASP A 228 -12.26 -18.60 0.84
C ASP A 228 -13.28 -18.69 1.98
N ILE A 229 -12.82 -18.48 3.23
CA ILE A 229 -13.70 -18.52 4.40
C ILE A 229 -14.70 -17.35 4.44
N HIS A 230 -14.48 -16.29 3.65
CA HIS A 230 -15.35 -15.13 3.55
C HIS A 230 -16.10 -15.07 2.22
N ASP A 231 -17.37 -15.49 2.21
CA ASP A 231 -18.24 -15.46 1.01
C ASP A 231 -18.27 -14.11 0.28
N LYS A 232 -18.18 -13.00 1.02
CA LYS A 232 -18.18 -11.65 0.43
C LYS A 232 -16.96 -11.41 -0.46
N LYS A 233 -15.79 -11.97 -0.11
CA LYS A 233 -14.56 -11.80 -0.87
C LYS A 233 -14.55 -12.65 -2.16
N LEU A 234 -15.25 -13.79 -2.16
CA LEU A 234 -15.44 -14.64 -3.34
C LEU A 234 -16.24 -13.96 -4.47
N ARG A 235 -16.97 -12.88 -4.18
CA ARG A 235 -17.70 -12.13 -5.23
C ARG A 235 -16.74 -11.57 -6.29
N VAL A 236 -15.54 -11.17 -5.90
CA VAL A 236 -14.53 -10.65 -6.84
C VAL A 236 -14.01 -11.79 -7.73
N VAL A 237 -13.71 -12.95 -7.13
CA VAL A 237 -13.26 -14.15 -7.86
C VAL A 237 -14.31 -14.59 -8.88
N LYS A 238 -15.58 -14.67 -8.46
CA LYS A 238 -16.70 -15.03 -9.36
C LYS A 238 -16.89 -14.04 -10.49
N ARG A 239 -16.79 -12.75 -10.21
CA ARG A 239 -16.90 -11.71 -11.24
C ARG A 239 -15.77 -11.84 -12.26
N ASN A 240 -14.53 -11.95 -11.80
CA ASN A 240 -13.38 -12.09 -12.70
C ASN A 240 -13.47 -13.40 -13.52
N ALA A 241 -13.96 -14.49 -12.92
CA ALA A 241 -14.21 -15.74 -13.62
C ALA A 241 -15.25 -15.58 -14.74
N GLN A 242 -16.33 -14.84 -14.50
CA GLN A 242 -17.38 -14.58 -15.49
C GLN A 242 -16.96 -13.59 -16.57
N GLU A 243 -16.30 -12.50 -16.20
CA GLU A 243 -15.90 -11.44 -17.14
C GLU A 243 -14.87 -11.93 -18.16
N TRP A 244 -14.03 -12.89 -17.78
CA TRP A 244 -12.93 -13.41 -18.60
C TRP A 244 -13.12 -14.89 -19.01
N ASP A 245 -14.32 -15.44 -18.82
CA ASP A 245 -14.71 -16.83 -19.17
C ASP A 245 -13.74 -17.92 -18.67
N TRP A 246 -13.26 -17.78 -17.43
CA TRP A 246 -12.31 -18.73 -16.84
C TRP A 246 -12.97 -20.01 -16.34
N LEU A 247 -12.23 -21.12 -16.43
CA LEU A 247 -12.57 -22.42 -15.84
C LEU A 247 -12.37 -22.43 -14.31
N ILE A 248 -13.12 -21.59 -13.59
CA ILE A 248 -13.08 -21.46 -12.12
C ILE A 248 -14.42 -21.88 -11.52
N LYS A 249 -14.36 -22.70 -10.47
CA LYS A 249 -15.51 -23.22 -9.70
C LYS A 249 -15.55 -22.67 -8.28
#